data_AF-A0A0C2JJ92-F1
#
_entry.id   AF-A0A0C2JJ92-F1
#
_cell.length_a   1.000
_cell.length_b   1.000
_cell.length_c   1.000
_cell.angle_alpha   90.00
_cell.angle_beta   90.00
_cell.angle_gamma   90.00
#
_symmetry.space_group_name_H-M   'P 1'
#
loop_
_entity.id
_entity.type
_entity.pdbx_description
1 polymer ?
#
loop_
_entity_poly.entity_id
_entity_poly.type
_entity_poly.pdbx_seq_one_letter_code
_entity_poly.pdbx_strand_id
1 'polypeptide(L)'
;MRGEIDLYTAPQLQSGLVNALEDGARRLVVDMSRVEFCDSTGMSVLLSVMKRARAKEGDLELVAPKPAVRKILEVTGLDAVFTVEDSTDVLPEAAESSATP
;
A
#
# COMPACT_ATOMS: atom_id res chain seq x y z
N MET A 1 3.06 -7.08 4.80
CA MET A 1 4.27 -6.76 5.62
C MET A 1 4.05 -7.27 7.04
N ARG A 2 5.08 -7.47 7.88
CA ARG A 2 4.92 -7.87 9.29
C ARG A 2 5.75 -6.98 10.20
N GLY A 3 5.19 -6.57 11.35
CA GLY A 3 5.90 -5.73 12.33
C GLY A 3 5.58 -4.26 12.17
N GLU A 4 6.59 -3.41 12.01
CA GLU A 4 6.48 -1.95 12.00
C GLU A 4 6.96 -1.39 10.66
N ILE A 5 6.37 -0.28 10.21
CA ILE A 5 6.90 0.52 9.10
C ILE A 5 7.56 1.77 9.69
N ASP A 6 8.88 1.71 9.80
CA ASP A 6 9.72 2.71 10.43
C ASP A 6 10.95 3.03 9.55
N LEU A 7 11.89 3.84 10.05
CA LEU A 7 13.10 4.23 9.32
C LEU A 7 13.93 3.05 8.78
N TYR A 8 13.90 1.89 9.44
CA TYR A 8 14.67 0.71 9.06
C TYR A 8 13.97 -0.14 8.00
N THR A 9 12.65 -0.30 8.09
CA THR A 9 11.88 -1.18 7.20
C THR A 9 11.28 -0.43 5.99
N ALA A 10 11.00 0.87 6.14
CA ALA A 10 10.42 1.68 5.07
C ALA A 10 11.28 1.75 3.79
N PRO A 11 12.63 1.91 3.85
CA PRO A 11 13.45 1.91 2.64
C PRO A 11 13.36 0.60 1.86
N GLN A 12 13.29 -0.54 2.56
CA GLN A 12 13.17 -1.85 1.92
C GLN A 12 11.80 -2.01 1.25
N LEU A 13 10.73 -1.56 1.91
CA LEU A 13 9.39 -1.51 1.31
C LEU A 13 9.39 -0.63 0.05
N GLN A 14 10.00 0.54 0.13
CA GLN A 14 10.12 1.47 -0.98
C GLN A 14 10.77 0.81 -2.19
N SER A 15 11.94 0.20 -1.99
CA SER A 15 12.68 -0.46 -3.05
C SER A 15 11.86 -1.58 -3.70
N GLY A 16 11.18 -2.42 -2.91
CA GLY A 16 10.33 -3.48 -3.45
C GLY A 16 9.20 -2.95 -4.33
N LEU A 17 8.49 -1.93 -3.85
CA LEU A 17 7.38 -1.32 -4.58
C LEU A 17 7.84 -0.58 -5.83
N VAL A 18 8.96 0.13 -5.76
CA VAL A 18 9.54 0.83 -6.91
C VAL A 18 9.98 -0.16 -7.98
N ASN A 19 10.64 -1.25 -7.60
CA ASN A 19 11.00 -2.31 -8.55
C ASN A 19 9.76 -2.89 -9.25
N ALA A 20 8.67 -3.14 -8.52
CA ALA A 20 7.41 -3.58 -9.13
C ALA A 20 6.86 -2.56 -10.15
N LEU A 21 6.93 -1.26 -9.85
CA LEU A 21 6.55 -0.20 -10.81
C LEU A 21 7.49 -0.14 -12.03
N GLU A 22 8.75 -0.49 -11.86
CA GLU A 22 9.72 -0.56 -12.96
C GLU A 22 9.50 -1.80 -13.84
N ASP A 23 9.03 -2.90 -13.25
CA ASP A 23 8.60 -4.11 -13.96
C ASP A 23 7.28 -3.95 -14.72
N GLY A 24 6.61 -2.79 -14.55
CA GLY A 24 5.38 -2.45 -15.26
C GLY A 24 4.10 -2.69 -14.45
N ALA A 25 4.21 -3.03 -13.17
CA ALA A 25 3.04 -3.08 -12.29
C ALA A 25 2.40 -1.70 -12.21
N ARG A 26 1.09 -1.64 -12.41
CA ARG A 26 0.29 -0.41 -12.27
C ARG A 26 -0.55 -0.40 -11.00
N ARG A 27 -0.66 -1.53 -10.31
CA ARG A 27 -1.45 -1.63 -9.08
C ARG A 27 -0.59 -2.24 -7.99
N LEU A 28 -0.30 -1.47 -6.97
CA LEU A 28 0.48 -1.91 -5.82
C LEU A 28 -0.46 -2.07 -4.63
N VAL A 29 -0.46 -3.24 -4.01
CA VAL A 29 -1.27 -3.49 -2.81
C VAL A 29 -0.35 -3.85 -1.66
N VAL A 30 -0.47 -3.10 -0.56
CA VAL A 30 0.32 -3.29 0.66
C VAL A 30 -0.56 -3.90 1.74
N ASP A 31 -0.28 -5.16 2.06
CA ASP A 31 -0.90 -5.84 3.21
C ASP A 31 -0.41 -5.25 4.53
N MET A 32 -1.34 -4.56 5.21
CA MET A 32 -1.16 -3.92 6.50
C MET A 32 -1.74 -4.77 7.66
N SER A 33 -2.31 -5.95 7.39
CA SER A 33 -2.94 -6.82 8.40
C SER A 33 -2.00 -7.17 9.56
N ARG A 34 -0.71 -7.31 9.27
CA ARG A 34 0.32 -7.65 10.26
C ARG A 34 1.25 -6.47 10.56
N VAL A 35 0.88 -5.26 10.16
CA VAL A 35 1.60 -4.02 10.50
C VAL A 35 0.98 -3.43 11.77
N GLU A 36 1.77 -3.38 12.84
CA GLU A 36 1.33 -2.95 14.16
C GLU A 36 1.45 -1.44 14.34
N PHE A 37 2.44 -0.83 13.67
CA PHE A 37 2.75 0.58 13.78
C PHE A 37 3.35 1.13 12.48
N CYS A 38 3.07 2.40 12.19
CA CYS A 38 3.69 3.13 11.09
C CYS A 38 4.02 4.56 11.55
N ASP A 39 5.30 4.91 11.54
CA ASP A 39 5.74 6.27 11.92
C ASP A 39 5.66 7.24 10.73
N SER A 40 5.91 8.52 11.00
CA SER A 40 6.05 9.61 10.03
C SER A 40 6.99 9.28 8.86
N THR A 41 8.08 8.55 9.14
CA THR A 41 9.04 8.12 8.11
C THR A 41 8.41 7.09 7.17
N GLY A 42 7.73 6.07 7.72
CA GLY A 42 7.02 5.07 6.93
C GLY A 42 5.95 5.69 6.05
N MET A 43 5.18 6.63 6.62
CA MET A 43 4.16 7.38 5.89
C MET A 43 4.76 8.18 4.72
N SER A 44 5.87 8.90 4.94
CA SER A 44 6.54 9.69 3.91
C SER A 44 7.04 8.83 2.75
N VAL A 45 7.51 7.61 3.06
CA VAL A 45 7.92 6.64 2.05
C VAL A 45 6.73 6.15 1.24
N LEU A 46 5.63 5.75 1.89
CA LEU A 46 4.41 5.30 1.21
C LEU A 46 3.86 6.38 0.27
N LEU A 47 3.84 7.63 0.73
CA LEU A 47 3.46 8.80 -0.06
C LEU A 47 4.34 8.97 -1.29
N SER A 48 5.65 8.81 -1.11
CA SER A 48 6.63 8.94 -2.20
C SER A 48 6.44 7.85 -3.26
N VAL A 49 6.16 6.61 -2.84
CA VAL A 49 5.88 5.51 -3.76
C VAL A 49 4.56 5.73 -4.49
N MET A 50 3.49 6.09 -3.78
CA MET A 50 2.19 6.33 -4.40
C MET A 50 2.24 7.46 -5.43
N LYS A 51 2.96 8.55 -5.16
CA LYS A 51 3.21 9.60 -6.17
C LYS A 51 3.91 9.07 -7.42
N ARG A 52 4.89 8.18 -7.26
CA ARG A 52 5.59 7.53 -8.39
C ARG A 52 4.68 6.56 -9.14
N ALA A 53 3.85 5.80 -8.44
CA ALA A 53 2.86 4.92 -9.03
C ALA A 53 1.88 5.73 -9.89
N ARG A 54 1.32 6.82 -9.34
CA ARG A 54 0.42 7.73 -10.06
C ARG A 54 1.05 8.40 -11.27
N ALA A 55 2.33 8.76 -11.19
CA ALA A 55 3.06 9.28 -12.36
C ALA A 55 3.18 8.26 -13.50
N LYS A 56 3.05 6.97 -13.21
CA LYS A 56 3.01 5.86 -14.19
C LYS A 56 1.58 5.35 -14.44
N GLU A 57 0.57 6.16 -14.17
CA GLU A 57 -0.86 5.79 -14.28
C GLU A 57 -1.24 4.55 -13.46
N GLY A 58 -0.51 4.33 -12.37
CA GLY A 58 -0.80 3.31 -11.38
C GLY A 58 -1.31 3.86 -10.07
N ASP A 59 -1.65 2.97 -9.13
CA ASP A 59 -2.12 3.35 -7.81
C ASP A 59 -1.52 2.45 -6.70
N LEU A 60 -1.63 2.90 -5.46
CA LEU A 60 -1.12 2.21 -4.29
C LEU A 60 -2.21 2.12 -3.22
N GLU A 61 -2.54 0.90 -2.85
CA GLU A 61 -3.67 0.57 -1.99
C GLU A 61 -3.18 -0.09 -0.71
N LEU A 62 -3.79 0.26 0.40
CA LEU A 62 -3.50 -0.26 1.74
C LEU A 62 -4.64 -1.16 2.17
N VAL A 63 -4.39 -2.46 2.36
CA VAL A 63 -5.42 -3.43 2.74
C VAL A 63 -5.26 -3.89 4.18
N ALA A 64 -6.38 -4.00 4.89
CA ALA A 64 -6.50 -4.44 6.27
C ALA A 64 -5.58 -3.69 7.26
N PRO A 65 -5.50 -2.35 7.27
CA PRO A 65 -4.70 -1.65 8.26
C PRO A 65 -5.26 -1.85 9.67
N LYS A 66 -4.38 -2.09 10.64
CA LYS A 66 -4.76 -2.12 12.05
C LYS A 66 -5.32 -0.75 12.49
N PRO A 67 -6.19 -0.71 13.52
CA PRO A 67 -6.83 0.52 13.98
C PRO A 67 -5.84 1.65 14.33
N ALA A 68 -4.67 1.29 14.87
CA ALA A 68 -3.61 2.25 15.18
C ALA A 68 -3.10 2.95 13.92
N VAL A 69 -2.79 2.19 12.85
CA VAL A 69 -2.32 2.75 11.58
C VAL A 69 -3.41 3.57 10.90
N ARG A 70 -4.66 3.07 10.90
CA ARG A 70 -5.81 3.79 10.34
C ARG A 70 -6.00 5.15 11.00
N LYS A 71 -5.92 5.20 12.33
CA LYS A 71 -6.05 6.46 13.08
C LYS A 71 -4.96 7.47 12.72
N ILE A 72 -3.73 7.02 12.46
CA ILE A 72 -2.66 7.92 12.03
C ILE A 72 -2.94 8.42 10.61
N LEU A 73 -3.41 7.56 9.69
CA LEU A 73 -3.82 7.98 8.34
C LEU A 73 -4.93 9.03 8.39
N GLU A 74 -5.97 8.83 9.22
CA GLU A 74 -7.07 9.80 9.39
C GLU A 74 -6.58 11.12 10.00
N VAL A 75 -5.76 11.07 11.05
CA VAL A 75 -5.23 12.27 11.71
C VAL A 75 -4.32 13.08 10.79
N THR A 76 -3.61 12.40 9.89
CA THR A 76 -2.72 13.05 8.91
C THR A 76 -3.44 13.41 7.61
N GLY A 77 -4.72 13.05 7.45
CA GLY A 77 -5.51 13.25 6.24
C GLY A 77 -5.03 12.42 5.05
N LEU A 78 -4.27 11.37 5.31
CA LEU A 78 -3.71 10.49 4.29
C LEU A 78 -4.68 9.38 3.88
N ASP A 79 -5.72 9.11 4.66
CA ASP A 79 -6.80 8.21 4.28
C ASP A 79 -7.53 8.68 3.01
N ALA A 80 -7.59 10.01 2.78
CA ALA A 80 -8.16 10.58 1.56
C ALA A 80 -7.21 10.52 0.34
N VAL A 81 -5.92 10.24 0.57
CA VAL A 81 -4.90 10.21 -0.48
C VAL A 81 -4.57 8.78 -0.89
N PHE A 82 -4.59 7.84 0.05
CA PHE A 82 -4.45 6.41 -0.21
C PHE A 82 -5.82 5.75 -0.37
N THR A 83 -5.91 4.77 -1.25
CA THR A 83 -7.05 3.86 -1.24
C THR A 83 -6.86 2.89 -0.07
N VAL A 84 -7.72 2.97 0.95
CA VAL A 84 -7.64 2.15 2.16
C VAL A 84 -8.84 1.21 2.22
N GLU A 85 -8.56 -0.09 2.24
CA GLU A 85 -9.56 -1.15 2.30
C GLU A 85 -9.47 -1.89 3.63
N ASP A 86 -10.61 -2.15 4.25
CA ASP A 86 -10.69 -2.81 5.57
C ASP A 86 -10.38 -4.32 5.50
N SER A 87 -10.36 -4.93 4.32
CA SER A 87 -10.15 -6.37 4.13
C SER A 87 -9.26 -6.67 2.94
N THR A 88 -8.49 -7.76 3.01
CA THR A 88 -7.69 -8.29 1.88
C THR A 88 -8.54 -9.00 0.83
N ASP A 89 -9.83 -9.20 1.12
CA ASP A 89 -10.81 -9.91 0.29
C ASP A 89 -11.13 -9.21 -1.03
N VAL A 90 -10.85 -7.91 -1.10
CA VAL A 90 -11.07 -7.03 -2.26
C VAL A 90 -9.88 -7.00 -3.23
N LEU A 91 -8.85 -7.82 -3.00
CA LEU A 91 -7.88 -8.10 -4.06
C LEU A 91 -8.70 -8.69 -5.22
N PRO A 92 -8.78 -8.03 -6.39
CA PRO A 92 -9.38 -8.63 -7.55
C PRO A 92 -8.61 -9.93 -7.75
N GLU A 93 -9.35 -11.01 -7.56
CA GLU A 93 -9.05 -12.33 -8.08
C GLU A 93 -8.35 -12.09 -9.41
N ALA A 94 -7.06 -12.41 -9.45
CA ALA A 94 -6.20 -12.10 -10.59
C ALA A 94 -6.93 -12.61 -11.82
N ALA A 95 -7.41 -11.67 -12.65
CA ALA A 95 -8.16 -11.90 -13.88
C ALA A 95 -8.28 -13.39 -14.23
N GLU A 96 -9.30 -14.07 -13.69
CA GLU A 96 -9.73 -15.34 -14.27
C GLU A 96 -10.24 -15.00 -15.66
N SER A 97 -9.33 -15.14 -16.62
CA SER A 97 -9.65 -15.13 -18.03
C SER A 97 -10.49 -16.38 -18.30
N SER A 98 -11.73 -16.16 -18.78
CA SER A 98 -12.53 -17.13 -19.57
C SER A 98 -13.15 -18.28 -18.74
N ALA A 99 -14.41 -18.69 -18.85
CA ALA A 99 -15.53 -18.35 -19.71
C ALA A 99 -16.77 -19.12 -19.19
N THR A 100 -17.94 -18.50 -19.28
CA THR A 100 -19.26 -19.17 -19.45
C THR A 100 -19.22 -19.92 -20.80
N PRO A 101 -19.74 -21.16 -20.92
CA PRO A 101 -21.11 -21.53 -20.58
C PRO A 101 -21.33 -22.82 -19.78
#